data_AF-A0A849WHV8-F1
#
_entry.id   AF-A0A849WHV8-F1
#
_cell.length_a   1.000
_cell.length_b   1.000
_cell.length_c   1.000
_cell.angle_alpha   90.00
_cell.angle_beta   90.00
_cell.angle_gamma   90.00
#
_symmetry.space_group_name_H-M   'P 1'
#
loop_
_entity.id
_entity.type
_entity.pdbx_description
1 polymer ?
#
loop_
_entity_poly.entity_id
_entity_poly.type
_entity_poly.pdbx_seq_one_letter_code
_entity_poly.pdbx_strand_id
1 'polypeptide(L)'
;MFQWKIFVLLFVFTAGQLLCQALPESIHPYSNECNEETRMTQPGAIAMEVTFSSETSVEKGQDFIILTDGDGNTIGQYTGDDLAGQTIHVSGDTVSIRLVSDDSKNDYGYKVSSVRNISYREYFATAEVDYTRADKLFNRDLKSELYNQVKNHVSLGYDKARGKMFGEIDNENGYVKCVYTARSLKTSGIPDGNNMNTEHTWPKSLGAEKEPAKSDLHHLFPTDSETNSRRSSYPFGMVVTMVWSKGGSVLGKNEKSQTVFMPREEHRGDVARALFYFSIRYNLSIANDYEVVLKKWHTEDPVDSKEIARNEAISRYQKNRNPFIDHPEYVTRIEDF
;
A
#
# COMPACT_ATOMS: atom_id res chain seq x y z
N MET A 1 31.28 33.83 -20.89
CA MET A 1 30.00 33.20 -21.31
C MET A 1 29.91 31.87 -20.59
N PHE A 2 28.87 31.69 -19.79
CA PHE A 2 28.76 30.69 -18.71
C PHE A 2 28.93 29.23 -19.19
N GLN A 3 29.82 28.47 -18.53
CA GLN A 3 29.82 27.00 -18.58
C GLN A 3 28.93 26.47 -17.46
N TRP A 4 27.85 25.76 -17.81
CA TRP A 4 27.08 24.95 -16.88
C TRP A 4 27.68 23.54 -16.85
N LYS A 5 28.24 23.13 -15.70
CA LYS A 5 28.59 21.73 -15.43
C LYS A 5 27.34 21.04 -14.90
N ILE A 6 26.77 20.11 -15.67
CA ILE A 6 25.75 19.17 -15.20
C ILE A 6 26.49 18.07 -14.43
N PHE A 7 26.24 17.96 -13.12
CA PHE A 7 26.63 16.79 -12.35
C PHE A 7 25.55 15.72 -12.55
N VAL A 8 25.88 14.65 -13.28
CA VAL A 8 25.09 13.42 -13.30
C VAL A 8 25.58 12.56 -12.14
N LEU A 9 24.79 12.45 -11.07
CA LEU A 9 25.02 11.46 -10.02
C LEU A 9 24.57 10.10 -10.57
N LEU A 10 25.52 9.28 -11.03
CA LEU A 10 25.30 7.85 -11.26
C LEU A 10 25.28 7.15 -9.90
N PHE A 11 24.11 6.68 -9.46
CA PHE A 11 24.04 5.66 -8.41
C PHE A 11 24.32 4.30 -9.06
N VAL A 12 25.55 3.83 -8.90
CA VAL A 12 25.89 2.43 -9.15
C VAL A 12 25.45 1.65 -7.91
N PHE A 13 24.35 0.90 -8.01
CA PHE A 13 24.02 -0.11 -7.00
C PHE A 13 24.91 -1.33 -7.22
N THR A 14 26.00 -1.42 -6.47
CA THR A 14 26.68 -2.70 -6.25
C THR A 14 25.96 -3.47 -5.16
N ALA A 15 25.49 -4.66 -5.51
CA ALA A 15 24.94 -5.63 -4.59
C ALA A 15 25.94 -5.99 -3.48
N GLY A 16 25.42 -6.18 -2.26
CA GLY A 16 26.08 -6.97 -1.22
C GLY A 16 27.00 -6.19 -0.27
N GLN A 17 26.41 -5.42 0.64
CA GLN A 17 26.93 -5.23 1.99
C GLN A 17 25.73 -5.12 2.94
N LEU A 18 25.50 -6.14 3.77
CA LEU A 18 24.68 -5.98 4.98
C LEU A 18 25.42 -4.98 5.87
N LEU A 19 25.07 -3.70 5.77
CA LEU A 19 25.30 -2.76 6.86
C LEU A 19 24.34 -3.18 7.97
N CYS A 20 24.88 -3.72 9.06
CA CYS A 20 24.16 -3.77 10.33
C CYS A 20 23.89 -2.31 10.72
N GLN A 21 22.72 -1.79 10.35
CA GLN A 21 22.34 -0.44 10.75
C GLN A 21 22.14 -0.48 12.27
N ALA A 22 22.97 0.27 12.99
CA ALA A 22 22.84 0.39 14.43
C ALA A 22 21.44 0.92 14.74
N LEU A 23 20.78 0.28 15.71
CA LEU A 23 19.48 0.76 16.22
C LEU A 23 19.68 2.12 16.91
N PRO A 24 18.68 3.00 16.87
CA PRO A 24 18.85 4.36 17.36
C PRO A 24 18.97 4.38 18.89
N GLU A 25 19.83 5.28 19.36
CA GLU A 25 19.99 5.62 20.76
C GLU A 25 20.33 7.12 20.88
N SER A 26 20.01 7.73 22.01
CA SER A 26 20.47 9.07 22.33
C SER A 26 21.95 9.04 22.76
N ILE A 27 22.55 10.21 22.94
CA ILE A 27 23.79 10.32 23.71
C ILE A 27 23.48 9.92 25.17
N HIS A 28 24.44 9.25 25.83
CA HIS A 28 24.30 8.75 27.20
C HIS A 28 25.44 9.28 28.11
N PRO A 29 25.14 10.06 29.17
CA PRO A 29 23.84 10.68 29.44
C PRO A 29 23.47 11.71 28.37
N TYR A 30 22.18 12.01 28.20
CA TYR A 30 21.73 13.01 27.23
C TYR A 30 22.09 14.45 27.68
N SER A 31 22.05 15.40 26.75
CA SER A 31 22.34 16.82 27.06
C SER A 31 21.11 17.53 27.64
N ASN A 32 21.34 18.53 28.47
CA ASN A 32 20.28 19.47 28.88
C ASN A 32 19.78 20.25 27.65
N GLU A 33 18.55 20.74 27.70
CA GLU A 33 17.85 21.45 26.63
C GLU A 33 17.81 20.69 25.29
N CYS A 34 17.92 19.36 25.31
CA CYS A 34 17.90 18.57 24.08
C CYS A 34 16.49 18.51 23.50
N ASN A 35 16.42 18.46 22.18
CA ASN A 35 15.19 18.24 21.41
C ASN A 35 15.58 17.50 20.13
N GLU A 36 15.83 16.21 20.29
CA GLU A 36 16.36 15.36 19.24
C GLU A 36 15.29 14.37 18.80
N GLU A 37 15.10 14.23 17.49
CA GLU A 37 14.13 13.30 16.91
C GLU A 37 14.82 12.35 15.94
N THR A 38 14.57 11.06 16.12
CA THR A 38 15.00 10.01 15.19
C THR A 38 13.78 9.30 14.62
N ARG A 39 13.77 9.11 13.30
CA ARG A 39 12.70 8.41 12.59
C ARG A 39 13.20 7.09 12.03
N MET A 40 12.41 6.03 12.24
CA MET A 40 12.61 4.72 11.63
C MET A 40 11.43 4.40 10.74
N THR A 41 11.69 3.99 9.50
CA THR A 41 10.67 3.59 8.54
C THR A 41 11.05 2.25 7.95
N GLN A 42 10.13 1.28 8.03
CA GLN A 42 10.22 0.01 7.34
C GLN A 42 9.06 -0.11 6.34
N PRO A 43 9.28 0.23 5.06
CA PRO A 43 8.25 0.14 4.04
C PRO A 43 7.56 -1.23 4.02
N GLY A 44 6.22 -1.23 4.05
CA GLY A 44 5.39 -2.44 4.01
C GLY A 44 5.11 -3.11 5.37
N ALA A 45 5.72 -2.62 6.47
CA ALA A 45 5.27 -3.00 7.80
C ALA A 45 3.90 -2.37 8.08
N ILE A 46 2.99 -3.10 8.73
CA ILE A 46 1.68 -2.55 9.12
C ILE A 46 1.64 -2.11 10.58
N ALA A 47 2.62 -2.55 11.35
CA ALA A 47 2.95 -2.04 12.65
C ALA A 47 4.43 -2.32 12.93
N MET A 48 5.00 -1.55 13.85
CA MET A 48 6.35 -1.72 14.37
C MET A 48 6.26 -1.96 15.88
N GLU A 49 6.98 -2.96 16.37
CA GLU A 49 7.24 -3.17 17.80
C GLU A 49 8.65 -2.70 18.12
N VAL A 50 8.74 -1.62 18.89
CA VAL A 50 10.01 -0.99 19.30
C VAL A 50 10.28 -1.36 20.74
N THR A 51 11.34 -2.13 20.98
CA THR A 51 11.76 -2.51 22.33
C THR A 51 12.91 -1.62 22.78
N PHE A 52 12.80 -1.09 23.99
CA PHE A 52 13.80 -0.23 24.61
C PHE A 52 14.71 -1.03 25.55
N SER A 53 15.96 -0.60 25.70
CA SER A 53 16.90 -1.15 26.68
C SER A 53 16.38 -0.94 28.10
N SER A 54 16.72 -1.83 29.01
CA SER A 54 16.46 -1.66 30.45
C SER A 54 17.23 -0.49 31.08
N GLU A 55 18.23 0.05 30.36
CA GLU A 55 18.96 1.26 30.77
C GLU A 55 18.23 2.55 30.37
N THR A 56 17.16 2.47 29.59
CA THR A 56 16.41 3.66 29.14
C THR A 56 15.82 4.38 30.34
N SER A 57 16.27 5.62 30.58
CA SER A 57 15.78 6.46 31.66
C SER A 57 15.96 7.95 31.37
N VAL A 58 15.02 8.77 31.82
CA VAL A 58 15.07 10.25 31.74
C VAL A 58 14.64 10.86 33.08
N GLU A 59 14.88 12.16 33.32
CA GLU A 59 14.43 12.79 34.57
C GLU A 59 12.92 12.66 34.73
N LYS A 60 12.52 11.99 35.81
CA LYS A 60 11.13 11.66 36.10
C LYS A 60 10.27 12.91 36.29
N GLY A 61 9.32 13.08 35.37
CA GLY A 61 8.32 14.14 35.38
C GLY A 61 8.78 15.48 34.78
N GLN A 62 10.03 15.58 34.31
CA GLN A 62 10.57 16.78 33.67
C GLN A 62 10.95 16.54 32.22
N ASP A 63 11.66 15.43 31.98
CA ASP A 63 12.16 15.06 30.66
C ASP A 63 11.31 13.94 30.06
N PHE A 64 11.23 13.92 28.73
CA PHE A 64 10.28 13.05 28.05
C PHE A 64 10.84 12.43 26.78
N ILE A 65 10.49 11.15 26.60
CA ILE A 65 10.56 10.45 25.32
C ILE A 65 9.15 10.41 24.73
N ILE A 66 8.98 10.94 23.53
CA ILE A 66 7.71 11.03 22.83
C ILE A 66 7.77 10.14 21.59
N LEU A 67 6.80 9.23 21.48
CA LEU A 67 6.66 8.34 20.32
C LEU A 67 5.51 8.81 19.44
N THR A 68 5.76 8.88 18.13
CA THR A 68 4.75 9.24 17.12
C THR A 68 4.77 8.24 15.95
N ASP A 69 3.63 8.06 15.28
CA ASP A 69 3.53 7.25 14.06
C ASP A 69 3.91 8.03 12.79
N GLY A 70 3.87 7.37 11.63
CA GLY A 70 4.17 7.97 10.32
C GLY A 70 3.23 9.11 9.90
N ASP A 71 2.02 9.17 10.45
CA ASP A 71 1.01 10.20 10.20
C ASP A 71 1.15 11.38 11.18
N GLY A 72 2.05 11.28 12.16
CA GLY A 72 2.32 12.30 13.17
C GLY A 72 1.44 12.21 14.42
N ASN A 73 0.66 11.14 14.60
CA ASN A 73 -0.13 10.94 15.82
C ASN A 73 0.77 10.50 16.99
N THR A 74 0.56 11.06 18.18
CA THR A 74 1.29 10.65 19.39
C THR A 74 0.79 9.30 19.90
N ILE A 75 1.70 8.34 19.99
CA ILE A 75 1.47 7.01 20.59
C ILE A 75 1.56 7.09 22.11
N GLY A 76 2.55 7.84 22.61
CA GLY A 76 2.74 8.04 24.04
C GLY A 76 3.86 9.03 24.36
N GLN A 77 3.84 9.52 25.59
CA GLN A 77 4.86 10.37 26.19
C GLN A 77 5.27 9.72 27.51
N TYR A 78 6.56 9.46 27.65
CA TYR A 78 7.13 8.61 28.69
C TYR A 78 8.23 9.36 29.45
N THR A 79 8.37 9.11 30.74
CA THR A 79 9.37 9.77 31.60
C THR A 79 9.97 8.78 32.60
N GLY A 80 10.98 9.17 33.38
CA GLY A 80 11.61 8.27 34.33
C GLY A 80 12.11 7.00 33.61
N ASP A 81 11.74 5.86 34.16
CA ASP A 81 12.02 4.51 33.67
C ASP A 81 10.83 3.87 32.93
N ASP A 82 9.82 4.65 32.53
CA ASP A 82 8.57 4.13 31.94
C ASP A 82 8.79 3.23 30.72
N LEU A 83 9.84 3.49 29.92
CA LEU A 83 10.19 2.69 28.74
C LEU A 83 11.24 1.61 29.02
N ALA A 84 11.83 1.54 30.21
CA ALA A 84 12.90 0.59 30.51
C ALA A 84 12.44 -0.86 30.28
N GLY A 85 13.04 -1.52 29.26
CA GLY A 85 12.70 -2.89 28.89
C GLY A 85 11.32 -3.08 28.25
N GLN A 86 10.57 -2.00 27.97
CA GLN A 86 9.24 -2.09 27.37
C GLN A 86 9.32 -2.26 25.86
N THR A 87 8.31 -2.94 25.32
CA THR A 87 8.04 -3.01 23.87
C THR A 87 6.80 -2.18 23.56
N ILE A 88 6.95 -1.17 22.71
CA ILE A 88 5.86 -0.30 22.28
C ILE A 88 5.41 -0.68 20.88
N HIS A 89 4.10 -0.85 20.72
CA HIS A 89 3.46 -1.11 19.44
C HIS A 89 3.05 0.20 18.77
N VAL A 90 3.50 0.41 17.54
CA VAL A 90 3.22 1.60 16.72
C VAL A 90 2.56 1.15 15.43
N SER A 91 1.36 1.65 15.14
CA SER A 91 0.67 1.33 13.88
C SER A 91 1.34 2.02 12.70
N GLY A 92 1.32 1.35 11.55
CA GLY A 92 1.97 1.81 10.33
C GLY A 92 3.42 1.36 10.21
N ASP A 93 4.07 1.89 9.18
CA ASP A 93 5.39 1.46 8.74
C ASP A 93 6.53 2.32 9.30
N THR A 94 6.18 3.28 10.16
CA THR A 94 7.05 4.34 10.61
C THR A 94 6.82 4.69 12.07
N VAL A 95 7.91 4.91 12.80
CA VAL A 95 7.93 5.43 14.17
C VAL A 95 8.97 6.55 14.30
N SER A 96 8.57 7.63 14.96
CA SER A 96 9.45 8.73 15.37
C SER A 96 9.64 8.71 16.89
N ILE A 97 10.89 8.77 17.35
CA ILE A 97 11.30 8.84 18.76
C ILE A 97 11.89 10.22 19.00
N ARG A 98 11.27 11.02 19.85
CA ARG A 98 11.76 12.36 20.21
C ARG A 98 12.11 12.44 21.68
N LEU A 99 13.35 12.80 22.01
CA LEU A 99 13.78 13.09 23.38
C LEU A 99 13.78 14.60 23.59
N VAL A 100 13.15 15.06 24.68
CA VAL A 100 13.09 16.46 25.08
C VAL A 100 13.52 16.59 26.54
N SER A 101 14.45 17.49 26.84
CA SER A 101 14.90 17.77 28.22
C SER A 101 14.87 19.23 28.62
N ASP A 102 14.85 19.49 29.93
CA ASP A 102 14.98 20.82 30.54
C ASP A 102 16.44 21.28 30.73
N ASP A 103 16.66 22.40 31.41
CA ASP A 103 17.99 23.03 31.55
C ASP A 103 18.91 22.36 32.59
N SER A 104 18.43 21.32 33.28
CA SER A 104 19.13 20.67 34.38
C SER A 104 19.01 19.13 34.33
N LYS A 105 19.81 18.44 35.15
CA LYS A 105 19.78 16.98 35.41
C LYS A 105 19.44 16.07 34.21
N ASN A 106 20.48 15.42 33.69
CA ASN A 106 20.31 14.34 32.73
C ASN A 106 20.40 12.95 33.38
N ASP A 107 19.88 11.97 32.65
CA ASP A 107 20.01 10.56 32.92
C ASP A 107 20.51 9.85 31.64
N TYR A 108 20.38 8.52 31.56
CA TYR A 108 20.86 7.73 30.43
C TYR A 108 20.30 8.27 29.11
N GLY A 109 18.99 8.34 28.94
CA GLY A 109 18.29 8.68 27.70
C GLY A 109 17.57 7.46 27.14
N TYR A 110 17.50 7.29 25.83
CA TYR A 110 16.85 6.12 25.22
C TYR A 110 17.82 5.28 24.41
N LYS A 111 17.65 3.96 24.46
CA LYS A 111 18.35 3.02 23.57
C LYS A 111 17.36 2.00 23.05
N VAL A 112 17.22 1.89 21.73
CA VAL A 112 16.40 0.84 21.12
C VAL A 112 17.20 -0.45 21.09
N SER A 113 16.66 -1.50 21.71
CA SER A 113 17.31 -2.82 21.82
C SER A 113 16.85 -3.78 20.72
N SER A 114 15.63 -3.62 20.21
CA SER A 114 15.16 -4.32 19.02
C SER A 114 14.01 -3.58 18.34
N VAL A 115 13.89 -3.79 17.03
CA VAL A 115 12.71 -3.39 16.25
C VAL A 115 12.21 -4.63 15.54
N ARG A 116 10.95 -4.98 15.79
CA ARG A 116 10.26 -6.03 15.07
C ARG A 116 9.21 -5.40 14.15
N ASN A 117 9.31 -5.73 12.87
CA ASN A 117 8.34 -5.30 11.88
C ASN A 117 7.22 -6.32 11.82
N ILE A 118 5.99 -5.88 12.05
CA ILE A 118 4.84 -6.74 11.87
C ILE A 118 4.36 -6.58 10.42
N SER A 119 4.57 -7.63 9.64
CA SER A 119 3.96 -7.71 8.31
C SER A 119 2.46 -7.97 8.44
N TYR A 120 1.69 -7.57 7.44
CA TYR A 120 0.25 -7.86 7.41
C TYR A 120 -0.03 -9.37 7.54
N ARG A 121 0.83 -10.22 6.98
CA ARG A 121 0.75 -11.68 7.07
C ARG A 121 0.84 -12.18 8.51
N GLU A 122 1.69 -11.57 9.33
CA GLU A 122 1.83 -11.94 10.75
C GLU A 122 0.66 -11.45 11.62
N TYR A 123 0.11 -10.27 11.32
CA TYR A 123 -0.94 -9.66 12.14
C TYR A 123 -2.34 -10.25 11.88
N PHE A 124 -2.64 -10.67 10.66
CA PHE A 124 -3.98 -11.09 10.24
C PHE A 124 -4.09 -12.57 9.86
N ALA A 125 -3.19 -13.44 10.34
CA ALA A 125 -3.13 -14.86 9.99
C ALA A 125 -4.50 -15.56 10.02
N THR A 126 -5.17 -15.61 8.87
CA THR A 126 -6.22 -16.56 8.54
C THR A 126 -5.56 -17.65 7.69
N ALA A 127 -6.03 -18.90 7.85
CA ALA A 127 -5.49 -20.12 7.23
C ALA A 127 -4.86 -19.88 5.85
N GLU A 128 -3.52 -19.98 5.79
CA GLU A 128 -2.71 -19.52 4.67
C GLU A 128 -3.12 -20.19 3.34
N VAL A 129 -3.22 -19.38 2.29
CA VAL A 129 -3.06 -19.89 0.92
C VAL A 129 -1.61 -20.37 0.82
N ASP A 130 -1.41 -21.67 0.56
CA ASP A 130 -0.08 -22.25 0.42
C ASP A 130 0.54 -21.84 -0.92
N TYR A 131 1.52 -20.94 -0.88
CA TYR A 131 2.29 -20.47 -2.02
C TYR A 131 3.62 -21.21 -2.22
N THR A 132 3.95 -22.23 -1.41
CA THR A 132 5.28 -22.88 -1.42
C THR A 132 5.68 -23.46 -2.77
N ARG A 133 4.71 -23.86 -3.59
CA ARG A 133 4.93 -24.28 -4.97
C ARG A 133 5.16 -23.08 -5.88
N ALA A 134 4.28 -22.07 -5.83
CA ALA A 134 4.38 -20.85 -6.63
C ALA A 134 5.73 -20.14 -6.42
N ASP A 135 6.26 -20.14 -5.20
CA ASP A 135 7.55 -19.53 -4.84
C ASP A 135 8.74 -20.03 -5.66
N LYS A 136 8.63 -21.21 -6.26
CA LYS A 136 9.70 -21.87 -7.04
C LYS A 136 9.49 -21.82 -8.54
N LEU A 137 8.39 -21.22 -9.00
CA LEU A 137 7.98 -21.21 -10.40
C LEU A 137 8.17 -19.84 -11.04
N PHE A 138 8.25 -19.84 -12.37
CA PHE A 138 8.36 -18.65 -13.21
C PHE A 138 7.46 -18.79 -14.44
N ASN A 139 7.15 -17.65 -15.07
CA ASN A 139 6.50 -17.56 -16.37
C ASN A 139 5.24 -18.45 -16.45
N ARG A 140 5.14 -19.29 -17.49
CA ARG A 140 3.97 -20.14 -17.75
C ARG A 140 3.61 -21.04 -16.56
N ASP A 141 4.60 -21.61 -15.89
CA ASP A 141 4.36 -22.54 -14.78
C ASP A 141 3.81 -21.78 -13.57
N LEU A 142 4.35 -20.60 -13.28
CA LEU A 142 3.83 -19.73 -12.24
C LEU A 142 2.40 -19.28 -12.56
N LYS A 143 2.14 -18.80 -13.79
CA LYS A 143 0.77 -18.43 -14.24
C LYS A 143 -0.22 -19.57 -14.02
N SER A 144 0.18 -20.79 -14.38
CA SER A 144 -0.67 -21.98 -14.26
C SER A 144 -0.96 -22.33 -12.80
N GLU A 145 0.04 -22.23 -11.93
CA GLU A 145 -0.12 -22.45 -10.49
C GLU A 145 -1.04 -21.40 -9.87
N LEU A 146 -0.79 -20.11 -10.12
CA LEU A 146 -1.61 -19.02 -9.61
C LEU A 146 -3.06 -19.12 -10.11
N TYR A 147 -3.27 -19.43 -11.40
CA TYR A 147 -4.61 -19.68 -11.94
C TYR A 147 -5.34 -20.78 -11.17
N ASN A 148 -4.66 -21.90 -10.89
CA ASN A 148 -5.27 -23.00 -10.14
C ASN A 148 -5.66 -22.62 -8.71
N GLN A 149 -4.91 -21.72 -8.07
CA GLN A 149 -5.23 -21.19 -6.74
C GLN A 149 -6.44 -20.25 -6.78
N VAL A 150 -6.55 -19.37 -7.78
CA VAL A 150 -7.57 -18.30 -7.78
C VAL A 150 -8.88 -18.67 -8.49
N LYS A 151 -8.89 -19.69 -9.36
CA LYS A 151 -10.02 -19.99 -10.27
C LYS A 151 -11.34 -20.34 -9.57
N ASN A 152 -11.30 -20.90 -8.36
CA ASN A 152 -12.49 -21.42 -7.67
C ASN A 152 -13.07 -20.46 -6.64
N HIS A 153 -13.04 -19.16 -6.91
CA HIS A 153 -13.62 -18.17 -6.01
C HIS A 153 -15.16 -18.26 -5.97
N VAL A 154 -15.73 -17.84 -4.84
CA VAL A 154 -17.18 -17.71 -4.62
C VAL A 154 -17.67 -16.40 -5.20
N SER A 155 -18.49 -16.46 -6.25
CA SER A 155 -19.17 -15.29 -6.77
C SER A 155 -20.34 -14.91 -5.86
N LEU A 156 -20.34 -13.66 -5.39
CA LEU A 156 -21.43 -13.12 -4.57
C LEU A 156 -22.62 -12.67 -5.42
N GLY A 157 -22.41 -12.49 -6.73
CA GLY A 157 -23.32 -11.75 -7.61
C GLY A 157 -23.17 -10.25 -7.43
N TYR A 158 -23.40 -9.51 -8.52
CA TYR A 158 -23.04 -8.09 -8.64
C TYR A 158 -23.52 -7.18 -7.50
N ASP A 159 -24.81 -7.22 -7.12
CA ASP A 159 -25.33 -6.32 -6.10
C ASP A 159 -24.84 -6.67 -4.70
N LYS A 160 -24.64 -7.95 -4.38
CA LYS A 160 -24.08 -8.36 -3.08
C LYS A 160 -22.61 -7.97 -2.97
N ALA A 161 -21.83 -8.17 -4.04
CA ALA A 161 -20.46 -7.69 -4.10
C ALA A 161 -20.39 -6.19 -3.87
N ARG A 162 -21.17 -5.38 -4.58
CA ARG A 162 -21.24 -3.93 -4.37
C ARG A 162 -21.68 -3.55 -2.96
N GLY A 163 -22.63 -4.28 -2.38
CA GLY A 163 -23.04 -4.12 -0.99
C GLY A 163 -21.87 -4.30 -0.01
N LYS A 164 -21.05 -5.34 -0.20
CA LYS A 164 -19.83 -5.55 0.58
C LYS A 164 -18.78 -4.47 0.33
N MET A 165 -18.57 -4.08 -0.92
CA MET A 165 -17.62 -3.03 -1.31
C MET A 165 -17.95 -1.70 -0.62
N PHE A 166 -19.16 -1.16 -0.81
CA PHE A 166 -19.53 0.15 -0.27
C PHE A 166 -19.96 0.15 1.21
N GLY A 167 -20.41 -0.99 1.74
CA GLY A 167 -20.92 -1.08 3.10
C GLY A 167 -19.87 -1.47 4.12
N GLU A 168 -18.82 -2.20 3.71
CA GLU A 168 -17.92 -2.89 4.64
C GLU A 168 -16.45 -2.81 4.22
N ILE A 169 -16.11 -3.20 2.99
CA ILE A 169 -14.71 -3.37 2.56
C ILE A 169 -14.01 -2.03 2.35
N ASP A 170 -14.63 -1.12 1.59
CA ASP A 170 -14.08 0.20 1.25
C ASP A 170 -14.78 1.31 2.06
N ASN A 171 -15.45 0.96 3.16
CA ASN A 171 -16.18 1.88 4.03
C ASN A 171 -15.46 2.06 5.36
N GLU A 172 -14.84 3.21 5.53
CA GLU A 172 -14.14 3.59 6.76
C GLU A 172 -15.01 4.59 7.54
N ASN A 173 -15.52 4.17 8.70
CA ASN A 173 -16.31 5.03 9.60
C ASN A 173 -17.52 5.71 8.94
N GLY A 174 -18.19 5.03 8.01
CA GLY A 174 -19.34 5.53 7.28
C GLY A 174 -19.00 6.36 6.05
N TYR A 175 -17.74 6.37 5.62
CA TYR A 175 -17.27 7.09 4.44
C TYR A 175 -16.57 6.14 3.46
N VAL A 176 -16.93 6.27 2.19
CA VAL A 176 -16.25 5.59 1.08
C VAL A 176 -15.50 6.61 0.26
N LYS A 177 -14.23 6.35 -0.05
CA LYS A 177 -13.36 7.23 -0.82
C LYS A 177 -13.32 6.83 -2.29
N CYS A 178 -13.49 7.79 -3.20
CA CYS A 178 -13.30 7.57 -4.63
C CYS A 178 -11.82 7.34 -4.94
N VAL A 179 -11.50 6.23 -5.59
CA VAL A 179 -10.11 5.88 -5.96
C VAL A 179 -9.50 6.85 -6.99
N TYR A 180 -10.32 7.47 -7.85
CA TYR A 180 -9.85 8.36 -8.90
C TYR A 180 -9.82 9.86 -8.54
N THR A 181 -10.53 10.29 -7.50
CA THR A 181 -10.57 11.73 -7.16
C THR A 181 -10.32 12.04 -5.69
N ALA A 182 -10.07 11.03 -4.86
CA ALA A 182 -9.97 11.14 -3.40
C ALA A 182 -11.26 11.64 -2.71
N ARG A 183 -12.33 11.90 -3.45
CA ARG A 183 -13.58 12.44 -2.92
C ARG A 183 -14.23 11.40 -2.02
N SER A 184 -14.47 11.77 -0.76
CA SER A 184 -15.20 10.95 0.19
C SER A 184 -16.71 11.16 0.07
N LEU A 185 -17.48 10.09 0.21
CA LEU A 185 -18.93 10.10 0.27
C LEU A 185 -19.40 9.38 1.53
N LYS A 186 -20.26 10.03 2.32
CA LYS A 186 -20.92 9.38 3.45
C LYS A 186 -21.95 8.36 2.95
N THR A 187 -21.83 7.11 3.36
CA THR A 187 -22.78 6.04 3.03
C THR A 187 -22.67 4.88 4.01
N SER A 188 -23.73 4.08 4.15
CA SER A 188 -23.75 2.83 4.92
C SER A 188 -23.97 1.59 4.02
N GLY A 189 -23.90 1.77 2.70
CA GLY A 189 -24.18 0.73 1.71
C GLY A 189 -24.03 1.28 0.29
N ILE A 190 -24.69 0.65 -0.68
CA ILE A 190 -24.63 1.08 -2.09
C ILE A 190 -25.22 2.50 -2.21
N PRO A 191 -24.44 3.52 -2.60
CA PRO A 191 -24.92 4.89 -2.73
C PRO A 191 -25.70 5.10 -4.04
N ASP A 192 -26.27 6.30 -4.21
CA ASP A 192 -26.82 6.73 -5.51
C ASP A 192 -25.74 6.67 -6.59
N GLY A 193 -26.02 5.87 -7.63
CA GLY A 193 -25.11 5.63 -8.75
C GLY A 193 -24.75 6.88 -9.56
N ASN A 194 -25.58 7.94 -9.51
CA ASN A 194 -25.27 9.22 -10.12
C ASN A 194 -24.23 10.03 -9.32
N ASN A 195 -24.03 9.68 -8.06
CA ASN A 195 -23.06 10.32 -7.18
C ASN A 195 -21.77 9.49 -7.10
N MET A 196 -21.88 8.23 -6.68
CA MET A 196 -20.75 7.30 -6.58
C MET A 196 -21.15 5.96 -7.20
N ASN A 197 -20.30 5.46 -8.08
CA ASN A 197 -20.50 4.30 -8.91
C ASN A 197 -19.42 3.25 -8.65
N THR A 198 -19.58 2.06 -9.23
CA THR A 198 -18.61 0.98 -9.18
C THR A 198 -17.74 1.02 -10.44
N GLU A 199 -16.44 1.15 -10.25
CA GLU A 199 -15.43 1.03 -11.29
C GLU A 199 -15.26 -0.45 -11.61
N HIS A 200 -15.15 -0.77 -12.90
CA HIS A 200 -14.67 -2.06 -13.38
C HIS A 200 -13.28 -1.84 -13.96
N THR A 201 -12.25 -2.03 -13.13
CA THR A 201 -10.86 -1.74 -13.52
C THR A 201 -10.48 -2.53 -14.77
N TRP A 202 -10.90 -3.80 -14.87
CA TRP A 202 -10.98 -4.46 -16.17
C TRP A 202 -12.31 -4.11 -16.87
N PRO A 203 -12.33 -3.47 -18.05
CA PRO A 203 -13.57 -3.06 -18.68
C PRO A 203 -14.53 -4.22 -18.96
N LYS A 204 -15.82 -4.01 -18.70
CA LYS A 204 -16.88 -5.01 -18.98
C LYS A 204 -16.79 -5.52 -20.41
N SER A 205 -16.73 -4.61 -21.38
CA SER A 205 -16.66 -4.91 -22.81
C SER A 205 -15.45 -5.77 -23.24
N LEU A 206 -14.46 -5.95 -22.36
CA LEU A 206 -13.26 -6.75 -22.60
C LEU A 206 -13.23 -8.06 -21.80
N GLY A 207 -14.38 -8.55 -21.33
CA GLY A 207 -14.50 -9.88 -20.70
C GLY A 207 -15.07 -9.89 -19.28
N ALA A 208 -15.41 -8.72 -18.71
CA ALA A 208 -16.00 -8.61 -17.38
C ALA A 208 -17.54 -8.45 -17.37
N GLU A 209 -18.25 -8.75 -18.48
CA GLU A 209 -19.70 -8.56 -18.57
C GLU A 209 -20.53 -9.60 -17.81
N LYS A 210 -19.98 -10.81 -17.62
CA LYS A 210 -20.70 -11.97 -17.10
C LYS A 210 -20.15 -12.40 -15.75
N GLU A 211 -20.99 -13.05 -14.97
CA GLU A 211 -20.54 -13.71 -13.74
C GLU A 211 -19.59 -14.88 -14.09
N PRO A 212 -18.57 -15.14 -13.28
CA PRO A 212 -18.30 -14.47 -12.01
C PRO A 212 -17.45 -13.18 -12.13
N ALA A 213 -16.91 -12.91 -13.33
CA ALA A 213 -16.02 -11.78 -13.61
C ALA A 213 -16.63 -10.41 -13.26
N LYS A 214 -17.90 -10.21 -13.60
CA LYS A 214 -18.64 -8.97 -13.34
C LYS A 214 -18.65 -8.54 -11.88
N SER A 215 -18.68 -9.50 -10.94
CA SER A 215 -18.83 -9.27 -9.51
C SER A 215 -17.56 -9.47 -8.69
N ASP A 216 -16.42 -9.73 -9.34
CA ASP A 216 -15.16 -10.01 -8.66
C ASP A 216 -14.59 -8.75 -7.98
N LEU A 217 -14.66 -8.71 -6.66
CA LEU A 217 -14.25 -7.58 -5.82
C LEU A 217 -12.79 -7.19 -5.99
N HIS A 218 -11.92 -8.09 -6.45
CA HIS A 218 -10.50 -7.78 -6.68
C HIS A 218 -10.28 -6.77 -7.82
N HIS A 219 -11.29 -6.49 -8.65
CA HIS A 219 -11.22 -5.46 -9.70
C HIS A 219 -12.33 -4.38 -9.62
N LEU A 220 -13.19 -4.45 -8.60
CA LEU A 220 -14.26 -3.47 -8.38
C LEU A 220 -13.78 -2.42 -7.39
N PHE A 221 -13.95 -1.14 -7.70
CA PHE A 221 -13.58 -0.07 -6.78
C PHE A 221 -14.64 1.04 -6.70
N PRO A 222 -14.74 1.77 -5.59
CA PRO A 222 -15.58 2.97 -5.50
C PRO A 222 -15.02 4.13 -6.33
N THR A 223 -15.86 4.73 -7.18
CA THR A 223 -15.47 5.85 -8.03
C THR A 223 -16.62 6.85 -8.17
N ASP A 224 -16.35 8.15 -8.27
CA ASP A 224 -17.41 9.11 -8.56
C ASP A 224 -17.95 8.91 -9.98
N SER A 225 -19.26 9.09 -10.16
CA SER A 225 -19.95 8.71 -11.41
C SER A 225 -19.43 9.48 -12.63
N GLU A 226 -19.10 10.76 -12.46
CA GLU A 226 -18.55 11.58 -13.54
C GLU A 226 -17.20 11.03 -14.00
N THR A 227 -16.27 10.80 -13.06
CA THR A 227 -14.92 10.33 -13.41
C THR A 227 -14.95 8.92 -13.99
N ASN A 228 -15.81 8.03 -13.47
CA ASN A 228 -16.04 6.71 -14.06
C ASN A 228 -16.53 6.82 -15.51
N SER A 229 -17.51 7.69 -15.77
CA SER A 229 -18.03 7.93 -17.13
C SER A 229 -16.95 8.46 -18.08
N ARG A 230 -16.03 9.31 -17.59
CA ARG A 230 -14.88 9.81 -18.35
C ARG A 230 -13.83 8.73 -18.61
N ARG A 231 -13.55 7.88 -17.62
CA ARG A 231 -12.65 6.72 -17.75
C ARG A 231 -13.14 5.76 -18.84
N SER A 232 -14.46 5.54 -18.92
CA SER A 232 -15.10 4.72 -19.95
C SER A 232 -14.47 3.32 -20.02
N SER A 233 -14.03 2.89 -21.20
CA SER A 233 -13.21 1.70 -21.40
C SER A 233 -11.81 2.05 -21.94
N TYR A 234 -11.35 3.29 -21.74
CA TYR A 234 -10.02 3.69 -22.20
C TYR A 234 -8.96 2.90 -21.42
N PRO A 235 -7.90 2.43 -22.08
CA PRO A 235 -6.81 1.77 -21.38
C PRO A 235 -6.13 2.75 -20.44
N PHE A 236 -5.59 2.22 -19.36
CA PHE A 236 -4.77 3.02 -18.48
C PHE A 236 -3.42 3.33 -19.15
N GLY A 237 -2.89 4.52 -18.93
CA GLY A 237 -1.66 4.94 -19.60
C GLY A 237 -1.14 6.29 -19.14
N MET A 238 0.13 6.55 -19.43
CA MET A 238 0.73 7.86 -19.20
C MET A 238 0.09 8.89 -20.16
N VAL A 239 -0.43 9.98 -19.61
CA VAL A 239 -0.96 11.10 -20.38
C VAL A 239 0.15 12.14 -20.61
N VAL A 240 0.43 12.46 -21.87
CA VAL A 240 1.36 13.54 -22.26
C VAL A 240 0.63 14.77 -22.79
N THR A 241 -0.62 14.63 -23.21
CA THR A 241 -1.48 15.77 -23.56
C THR A 241 -2.82 15.65 -22.84
N MET A 242 -3.02 16.48 -21.82
CA MET A 242 -4.20 16.48 -20.98
C MET A 242 -5.41 17.05 -21.71
N VAL A 243 -6.55 16.35 -21.62
CA VAL A 243 -7.86 16.81 -22.09
C VAL A 243 -8.76 17.16 -20.91
N TRP A 244 -8.60 16.44 -19.79
CA TRP A 244 -9.38 16.63 -18.58
C TRP A 244 -8.58 16.14 -17.37
N SER A 245 -8.81 16.72 -16.21
CA SER A 245 -8.29 16.22 -14.94
C SER A 245 -9.21 16.55 -13.78
N LYS A 246 -9.18 15.71 -12.74
CA LYS A 246 -9.89 15.92 -11.47
C LYS A 246 -9.27 15.07 -10.37
N GLY A 247 -9.04 15.67 -9.21
CA GLY A 247 -8.57 14.97 -8.02
C GLY A 247 -7.27 14.17 -8.20
N GLY A 248 -6.42 14.53 -9.17
CA GLY A 248 -5.16 13.84 -9.50
C GLY A 248 -5.25 12.83 -10.65
N SER A 249 -6.46 12.41 -11.05
CA SER A 249 -6.63 11.61 -12.27
C SER A 249 -6.68 12.50 -13.51
N VAL A 250 -6.21 11.97 -14.64
CA VAL A 250 -6.07 12.70 -15.90
C VAL A 250 -6.60 11.83 -17.04
N LEU A 251 -7.42 12.41 -17.92
CA LEU A 251 -7.80 11.84 -19.21
C LEU A 251 -7.10 12.64 -20.31
N GLY A 252 -6.49 11.96 -21.28
CA GLY A 252 -5.82 12.65 -22.36
C GLY A 252 -5.23 11.73 -23.40
N LYS A 253 -4.22 12.21 -24.12
CA LYS A 253 -3.48 11.44 -25.11
C LYS A 253 -2.14 10.97 -24.56
N ASN A 254 -1.76 9.74 -24.87
CA ASN A 254 -0.39 9.25 -24.70
C ASN A 254 0.52 9.69 -25.86
N GLU A 255 1.79 9.30 -25.81
CA GLU A 255 2.79 9.63 -26.86
C GLU A 255 2.41 9.11 -28.25
N LYS A 256 1.61 8.04 -28.32
CA LYS A 256 1.08 7.47 -29.57
C LYS A 256 -0.23 8.12 -30.02
N SER A 257 -0.63 9.25 -29.43
CA SER A 257 -1.91 9.94 -29.71
C SER A 257 -3.19 9.13 -29.41
N GLN A 258 -3.07 8.03 -28.67
CA GLN A 258 -4.19 7.23 -28.20
C GLN A 258 -4.80 7.85 -26.95
N THR A 259 -6.13 7.83 -26.85
CA THR A 259 -6.81 8.28 -25.62
C THR A 259 -6.58 7.28 -24.50
N VAL A 260 -6.04 7.75 -23.38
CA VAL A 260 -5.75 6.93 -22.19
C VAL A 260 -6.19 7.66 -20.91
N PHE A 261 -6.44 6.88 -19.86
CA PHE A 261 -6.74 7.39 -18.53
C PHE A 261 -5.54 7.14 -17.60
N MET A 262 -5.07 8.16 -16.89
CA MET A 262 -4.03 8.06 -15.88
C MET A 262 -4.68 8.28 -14.51
N PRO A 263 -4.81 7.24 -13.66
CA PRO A 263 -5.34 7.42 -12.32
C PRO A 263 -4.34 8.20 -11.45
N ARG A 264 -4.82 8.58 -10.26
CA ARG A 264 -4.02 9.16 -9.18
C ARG A 264 -2.80 8.27 -8.89
N GLU A 265 -1.70 8.90 -8.48
CA GLU A 265 -0.45 8.20 -8.23
C GLU A 265 -0.60 7.08 -7.20
N GLU A 266 -1.35 7.33 -6.13
CA GLU A 266 -1.57 6.39 -5.02
C GLU A 266 -2.59 5.27 -5.33
N HIS A 267 -2.96 5.07 -6.59
CA HIS A 267 -3.87 3.99 -7.02
C HIS A 267 -3.36 3.27 -8.28
N ARG A 268 -2.16 3.61 -8.76
CA ARG A 268 -1.60 3.07 -10.01
C ARG A 268 -1.19 1.61 -9.82
N GLY A 269 -0.63 1.29 -8.67
CA GLY A 269 -0.22 -0.05 -8.25
C GLY A 269 -1.42 -0.96 -8.05
N ASP A 270 -2.47 -0.46 -7.40
CA ASP A 270 -3.74 -1.18 -7.21
C ASP A 270 -4.34 -1.60 -8.56
N VAL A 271 -4.37 -0.66 -9.52
CA VAL A 271 -4.83 -0.92 -10.89
C VAL A 271 -3.98 -2.00 -11.54
N ALA A 272 -2.65 -1.92 -11.43
CA ALA A 272 -1.75 -2.92 -12.00
C ALA A 272 -2.00 -4.32 -11.41
N ARG A 273 -2.01 -4.44 -10.08
CA ARG A 273 -2.23 -5.72 -9.38
C ARG A 273 -3.63 -6.28 -9.61
N ALA A 274 -4.66 -5.44 -9.72
CA ALA A 274 -6.01 -5.86 -10.08
C ALA A 274 -6.07 -6.42 -11.52
N LEU A 275 -5.39 -5.78 -12.48
CA LEU A 275 -5.36 -6.24 -13.88
C LEU A 275 -4.52 -7.51 -14.06
N PHE A 276 -3.36 -7.63 -13.42
CA PHE A 276 -2.57 -8.86 -13.42
C PHE A 276 -3.35 -10.03 -12.82
N TYR A 277 -4.01 -9.80 -11.68
CA TYR A 277 -4.92 -10.78 -11.10
C TYR A 277 -6.02 -11.21 -12.07
N PHE A 278 -6.69 -10.23 -12.69
CA PHE A 278 -7.82 -10.51 -13.57
C PHE A 278 -7.39 -11.27 -14.83
N SER A 279 -6.23 -10.93 -15.40
CA SER A 279 -5.59 -11.65 -16.48
C SER A 279 -5.37 -13.13 -16.12
N ILE A 280 -4.75 -13.42 -14.97
CA ILE A 280 -4.54 -14.79 -14.49
C ILE A 280 -5.88 -15.48 -14.24
N ARG A 281 -6.79 -14.86 -13.47
CA ARG A 281 -8.04 -15.47 -13.03
C ARG A 281 -8.94 -15.83 -14.21
N TYR A 282 -9.01 -14.99 -15.24
CA TYR A 282 -9.92 -15.17 -16.38
C TYR A 282 -9.20 -15.61 -17.65
N ASN A 283 -7.89 -15.87 -17.56
CA ASN A 283 -7.05 -16.30 -18.67
C ASN A 283 -7.16 -15.35 -19.87
N LEU A 284 -7.04 -14.04 -19.60
CA LEU A 284 -7.12 -12.96 -20.59
C LEU A 284 -5.74 -12.30 -20.73
N SER A 285 -5.29 -12.14 -21.97
CA SER A 285 -4.00 -11.52 -22.26
C SER A 285 -4.03 -10.00 -22.08
N ILE A 286 -2.94 -9.45 -21.55
CA ILE A 286 -2.67 -8.01 -21.54
C ILE A 286 -1.77 -7.68 -22.74
N ALA A 287 -2.09 -6.62 -23.48
CA ALA A 287 -1.23 -6.19 -24.58
C ALA A 287 0.14 -5.74 -24.04
N ASN A 288 1.24 -6.15 -24.69
CA ASN A 288 2.61 -5.91 -24.19
C ASN A 288 2.90 -4.42 -23.88
N ASP A 289 2.47 -3.49 -24.73
CA ASP A 289 2.71 -2.06 -24.47
C ASP A 289 1.89 -1.52 -23.29
N TYR A 290 0.73 -2.13 -23.03
CA TYR A 290 -0.06 -1.86 -21.85
C TYR A 290 0.57 -2.49 -20.61
N GLU A 291 1.06 -3.72 -20.70
CA GLU A 291 1.72 -4.44 -19.61
C GLU A 291 2.97 -3.71 -19.09
N VAL A 292 3.76 -3.11 -19.99
CA VAL A 292 4.92 -2.28 -19.63
C VAL A 292 4.52 -1.13 -18.70
N VAL A 293 3.37 -0.48 -18.96
CA VAL A 293 2.85 0.60 -18.09
C VAL A 293 2.44 0.03 -16.74
N LEU A 294 1.75 -1.12 -16.71
CA LEU A 294 1.30 -1.74 -15.46
C LEU A 294 2.48 -2.20 -14.60
N LYS A 295 3.52 -2.81 -15.18
CA LYS A 295 4.74 -3.21 -14.46
C LYS A 295 5.48 -2.01 -13.87
N LYS A 296 5.53 -0.90 -14.62
CA LYS A 296 6.07 0.37 -14.13
C LYS A 296 5.28 0.86 -12.91
N TRP A 297 3.95 0.93 -13.03
CA TRP A 297 3.08 1.38 -11.94
C TRP A 297 3.11 0.48 -10.71
N HIS A 298 3.19 -0.82 -10.90
CA HIS A 298 3.39 -1.77 -9.81
C HIS A 298 4.66 -1.48 -8.99
N THR A 299 5.71 -0.97 -9.64
CA THR A 299 6.99 -0.62 -8.99
C THR A 299 6.93 0.77 -8.34
N GLU A 300 6.29 1.74 -9.00
CA GLU A 300 6.17 3.12 -8.51
C GLU A 300 5.19 3.25 -7.32
N ASP A 301 4.21 2.36 -7.25
CA ASP A 301 3.16 2.33 -6.22
C ASP A 301 3.12 0.92 -5.59
N PRO A 302 4.01 0.64 -4.61
CA PRO A 302 4.13 -0.65 -3.97
C PRO A 302 2.86 -1.00 -3.16
N VAL A 303 2.71 -2.27 -2.81
CA VAL A 303 1.57 -2.73 -2.00
C VAL A 303 1.53 -2.00 -0.66
N ASP A 304 0.40 -1.41 -0.31
CA ASP A 304 0.20 -0.71 0.96
C ASP A 304 -0.71 -1.46 1.95
N SER A 305 -0.83 -0.94 3.18
CA SER A 305 -1.64 -1.58 4.22
C SER A 305 -3.14 -1.64 3.89
N LYS A 306 -3.65 -0.70 3.07
CA LYS A 306 -5.07 -0.65 2.67
C LYS A 306 -5.38 -1.72 1.64
N GLU A 307 -4.52 -1.92 0.64
CA GLU A 307 -4.68 -3.00 -0.33
C GLU A 307 -4.65 -4.38 0.33
N ILE A 308 -3.75 -4.59 1.29
CA ILE A 308 -3.68 -5.89 1.95
C ILE A 308 -4.92 -6.08 2.84
N ALA A 309 -5.37 -5.03 3.55
CA ALA A 309 -6.62 -5.04 4.30
C ALA A 309 -7.83 -5.39 3.43
N ARG A 310 -7.87 -4.79 2.23
CA ARG A 310 -8.89 -5.04 1.23
C ARG A 310 -8.83 -6.47 0.71
N ASN A 311 -7.65 -7.00 0.37
CA ASN A 311 -7.45 -8.37 -0.11
C ASN A 311 -7.94 -9.40 0.91
N GLU A 312 -7.62 -9.19 2.19
CA GLU A 312 -8.10 -10.00 3.31
C GLU A 312 -9.61 -9.93 3.47
N ALA A 313 -10.19 -8.72 3.49
CA ALA A 313 -11.64 -8.54 3.61
C ALA A 313 -12.39 -9.21 2.45
N ILE A 314 -11.89 -9.12 1.22
CA ILE A 314 -12.44 -9.81 0.06
C ILE A 314 -12.37 -11.33 0.22
N SER A 315 -11.24 -11.85 0.71
CA SER A 315 -11.04 -13.30 0.86
C SER A 315 -12.06 -13.95 1.79
N ARG A 316 -12.54 -13.22 2.81
CA ARG A 316 -13.60 -13.68 3.72
C ARG A 316 -14.92 -13.94 3.00
N TYR A 317 -15.17 -13.24 1.89
CA TYR A 317 -16.39 -13.37 1.08
C TYR A 317 -16.19 -14.24 -0.17
N GLN A 318 -15.16 -13.97 -0.97
CA GLN A 318 -14.90 -14.67 -2.23
C GLN A 318 -14.09 -15.95 -2.09
N LYS A 319 -13.51 -16.22 -0.91
CA LYS A 319 -12.69 -17.41 -0.64
C LYS A 319 -11.48 -17.55 -1.55
N ASN A 320 -10.99 -16.45 -2.10
CA ASN A 320 -9.72 -16.35 -2.81
C ASN A 320 -9.03 -15.01 -2.53
N ARG A 321 -7.73 -14.98 -2.77
CA ARG A 321 -6.88 -13.79 -2.62
C ARG A 321 -6.31 -13.38 -3.96
N ASN A 322 -5.91 -12.12 -4.07
CA ASN A 322 -5.05 -11.64 -5.15
C ASN A 322 -3.58 -11.96 -4.79
N PRO A 323 -2.92 -12.91 -5.49
CA PRO A 323 -1.55 -13.30 -5.19
C PRO A 323 -0.54 -12.19 -5.48
N PHE A 324 -0.87 -11.19 -6.30
CA PHE A 324 0.02 -10.05 -6.57
C PHE A 324 -0.02 -8.97 -5.49
N ILE A 325 -0.98 -9.07 -4.55
CA ILE A 325 -0.97 -8.29 -3.30
C ILE A 325 -0.22 -9.08 -2.21
N ASP A 326 -0.42 -10.40 -2.14
CA ASP A 326 0.29 -11.25 -1.16
C ASP A 326 1.79 -11.41 -1.47
N HIS A 327 2.12 -11.55 -2.76
CA HIS A 327 3.44 -11.80 -3.32
C HIS A 327 3.70 -10.88 -4.53
N PRO A 328 3.91 -9.57 -4.29
CA PRO A 328 4.13 -8.60 -5.38
C PRO A 328 5.31 -8.98 -6.28
N GLU A 329 6.33 -9.65 -5.74
CA GLU A 329 7.49 -10.11 -6.48
C GLU A 329 7.15 -11.05 -7.64
N TYR A 330 5.99 -11.74 -7.62
CA TYR A 330 5.55 -12.61 -8.72
C TYR A 330 5.32 -11.85 -10.03
N VAL A 331 5.00 -10.55 -9.98
CA VAL A 331 4.87 -9.72 -11.19
C VAL A 331 6.17 -9.72 -12.00
N THR A 332 7.33 -9.71 -11.33
CA THR A 332 8.65 -9.73 -11.98
C THR A 332 9.05 -11.11 -12.51
N ARG A 333 8.39 -12.17 -12.03
CA ARG A 333 8.65 -13.57 -12.40
C ARG A 333 7.81 -14.05 -13.58
N ILE A 334 6.89 -13.21 -14.06
CA ILE A 334 6.03 -13.47 -15.22
C ILE A 334 6.37 -12.43 -16.29
N GLU A 335 6.92 -12.89 -17.40
CA GLU A 335 7.32 -12.02 -18.51
C GLU A 335 6.12 -11.49 -19.32
N ASP A 336 5.03 -12.27 -19.43
CA ASP A 336 3.88 -12.01 -20.30
C ASP A 336 2.58 -12.48 -19.63
N PHE A 337 1.62 -11.56 -19.43
CA PHE A 337 0.37 -11.77 -18.68
C PHE A 337 -0.84 -12.12 -19.53
#